data_AF-M0B4D0-F1
#
_entry.id   AF-M0B4D0-F1
#
_cell.length_a   1.000
_cell.length_b   1.000
_cell.length_c   1.000
_cell.angle_alpha   90.00
_cell.angle_beta   90.00
_cell.angle_gamma   90.00
#
_symmetry.space_group_name_H-M   'P 1'
#
loop_
_entity.id
_entity.type
_entity.pdbx_description
1 polymer ?
#
loop_
_entity_poly.entity_id
_entity_poly.type
_entity_poly.pdbx_seq_one_letter_code
_entity_poly.pdbx_strand_id
1 'polypeptide(L)' 'MRRHTNPDPSTTTSGETTGATCPYCDSTDTVREHPKGPSLCRSMHYCNECEQPFEAFG' A
#
# COMPACT_ATOMS: atom_id res chain seq x y z
N MET A 1 13.43 -42.36 -5.51
CA MET A 1 14.12 -41.07 -5.73
C MET A 1 13.22 -40.12 -6.55
N ARG A 2 12.23 -39.45 -5.94
CA ARG A 2 11.56 -38.28 -6.55
C ARG A 2 11.10 -37.34 -5.44
N ARG A 3 11.99 -36.40 -5.06
CA ARG A 3 11.64 -35.28 -4.19
C ARG A 3 10.80 -34.33 -5.04
N HIS A 4 9.49 -34.30 -4.79
CA HIS A 4 8.65 -33.21 -5.26
C HIS A 4 8.97 -32.01 -4.36
N THR A 5 9.92 -31.19 -4.78
CA THR A 5 10.04 -29.83 -4.24
C THR A 5 8.85 -29.06 -4.81
N ASN A 6 7.72 -29.11 -4.12
CA ASN A 6 6.61 -28.22 -4.42
C ASN A 6 7.06 -26.82 -3.95
N PRO A 7 7.21 -25.82 -4.85
CA PRO A 7 7.41 -24.46 -4.40
C PRO A 7 6.13 -24.04 -3.69
N ASP A 8 6.23 -23.87 -2.38
CA ASP A 8 5.15 -23.41 -1.53
C ASP A 8 4.69 -22.02 -2.03
N PRO A 9 3.44 -21.84 -2.48
CA PRO A 9 2.97 -20.56 -3.01
C PRO A 9 2.79 -19.48 -1.94
N SER A 10 3.14 -19.74 -0.67
CA SER A 10 2.84 -18.82 0.43
C SER A 10 3.73 -17.58 0.50
N THR A 11 4.62 -17.34 -0.47
CA THR A 11 5.39 -16.08 -0.57
C THR A 11 5.03 -15.22 -1.77
N THR A 12 4.01 -15.57 -2.54
CA THR A 12 3.37 -14.59 -3.40
C THR A 12 2.37 -13.83 -2.55
N THR A 13 2.88 -12.93 -1.72
CA THR A 13 2.10 -11.72 -1.43
C THR A 13 2.00 -10.98 -2.76
N SER A 14 1.08 -11.45 -3.63
CA SER A 14 0.26 -10.59 -4.49
C SER A 14 -0.70 -9.77 -3.62
N GLY A 15 -0.28 -9.38 -2.41
CA GLY A 15 -0.65 -8.09 -1.89
C GLY A 15 0.14 -7.12 -2.74
N GLU A 16 -0.44 -6.87 -3.91
CA GLU A 16 -0.29 -5.63 -4.63
C GLU A 16 0.17 -4.56 -3.63
N THR A 17 1.45 -4.20 -3.74
CA THR A 17 2.01 -3.07 -2.99
C THR A 17 1.45 -1.82 -3.67
N THR A 18 0.12 -1.69 -3.69
CA THR A 18 -0.55 -0.47 -4.14
C THR A 18 -0.34 0.51 -3.01
N GLY A 19 0.82 1.17 -3.07
CA GLY A 19 0.86 2.58 -2.74
C GLY A 19 -0.34 3.19 -3.45
N ALA A 20 -1.31 3.66 -2.65
CA ALA A 20 -2.62 3.98 -3.16
C ALA A 20 -2.52 4.97 -4.31
N THR A 21 -3.18 4.68 -5.44
CA THR A 21 -3.20 5.63 -6.55
C THR A 21 -3.99 6.86 -6.12
N CYS A 22 -3.41 8.04 -6.33
CA CYS A 22 -4.06 9.29 -5.97
C CYS A 22 -5.31 9.50 -6.83
N PRO A 23 -6.52 9.67 -6.25
CA PRO A 23 -7.75 9.87 -7.02
C PRO A 23 -7.85 11.27 -7.66
N TYR A 24 -6.91 12.17 -7.36
CA TYR A 24 -6.90 13.53 -7.89
C TYR A 24 -6.05 13.67 -9.16
N CYS A 25 -4.95 12.92 -9.26
CA CYS A 25 -4.00 13.03 -10.36
C CYS A 25 -3.56 11.69 -10.96
N ASP A 26 -4.11 10.57 -10.47
CA ASP A 26 -3.75 9.19 -10.87
C ASP A 26 -2.26 8.84 -10.66
N SER A 27 -1.54 9.61 -9.85
CA SER A 27 -0.13 9.33 -9.53
C SER A 27 -0.02 8.18 -8.54
N THR A 28 1.01 7.36 -8.71
CA THR A 28 1.39 6.29 -7.79
C THR A 28 2.43 6.76 -6.76
N ASP A 29 2.92 7.99 -6.87
CA ASP A 29 3.83 8.61 -5.91
C ASP A 29 3.07 9.14 -4.69
N THR A 30 2.59 8.19 -3.88
CA THR A 30 1.86 8.48 -2.65
C THR A 30 2.50 7.79 -1.46
N VAL A 31 2.56 8.50 -0.33
CA VAL A 31 3.18 8.04 0.91
C VAL A 31 2.12 7.90 1.97
N ARG A 32 2.10 6.76 2.67
CA ARG A 32 1.16 6.52 3.76
C ARG A 32 1.63 7.26 5.00
N GLU A 33 0.90 8.29 5.39
CA GLU A 33 1.14 9.06 6.61
C GLU A 33 0.36 8.44 7.78
N HIS A 34 1.10 8.01 8.80
CA HIS A 34 0.50 7.60 10.08
C HIS A 34 0.72 8.74 11.06
N PRO A 35 -0.28 9.59 11.33
CA PRO A 35 -0.14 10.58 12.39
C PRO A 35 0.18 9.83 13.69
N LYS A 36 1.38 10.03 14.21
CA LYS A 36 1.83 9.44 15.48
C LYS A 36 1.00 10.04 16.61
N GLY A 37 -0.14 9.43 16.90
CA GLY A 37 -1.03 9.82 17.98
C GLY A 37 -1.69 8.59 18.59
N PRO A 38 -2.01 8.61 19.89
CA PRO A 38 -2.60 7.46 20.60
C PRO A 38 -4.03 7.10 20.15
N SER A 39 -4.62 7.78 19.15
CA SER A 39 -6.07 7.86 18.99
C SER A 39 -6.64 7.60 17.58
N LEU A 40 -5.85 7.64 16.50
CA LEU A 40 -6.39 7.53 15.14
C LEU A 40 -5.51 6.62 14.29
N CYS A 41 -5.86 5.33 14.25
CA CYS A 41 -5.46 4.45 13.16
C CYS A 41 -6.25 4.84 11.90
N ARG A 42 -5.95 6.01 11.32
CA ARG A 42 -6.43 6.36 9.98
C ARG A 42 -5.29 6.18 9.01
N SER A 43 -5.54 5.38 7.97
CA SER A 43 -4.66 5.24 6.82
C SER A 43 -4.82 6.47 5.92
N MET A 44 -4.23 7.59 6.32
CA MET A 44 -4.11 8.75 5.44
C MET A 44 -2.90 8.56 4.50
N HIS A 45 -3.06 8.98 3.26
CA HIS A 45 -2.02 8.97 2.23
C HIS A 45 -1.81 10.39 1.72
N TYR A 46 -0.55 10.76 1.54
CA TYR A 46 -0.16 12.03 0.96
C TYR A 46 0.37 11.79 -0.45
N CYS A 47 -0.15 12.48 -1.46
CA CYS A 47 0.42 12.43 -2.79
C CYS A 47 1.49 13.50 -2.94
N ASN A 48 2.72 13.15 -3.33
CA ASN A 48 3.77 14.15 -3.55
C ASN A 48 3.63 14.85 -4.92
N GLU A 49 2.83 14.30 -5.83
CA GLU A 49 2.62 14.89 -7.16
C GLU A 49 1.68 16.10 -7.13
N CYS A 50 0.52 15.94 -6.48
CA CYS A 50 -0.46 17.02 -6.32
C CYS A 50 -0.42 17.68 -4.93
N GLU A 51 0.46 17.18 -4.05
CA GLU A 51 0.65 17.68 -2.69
C GLU A 51 -0.64 17.66 -1.85
N GLN A 52 -1.56 16.74 -2.17
CA GLN A 52 -2.85 16.59 -1.50
C GLN A 52 -2.92 15.32 -0.62
N PRO A 53 -3.45 15.44 0.61
CA PRO A 53 -3.80 14.28 1.43
C PRO A 53 -5.12 13.64 0.95
N PHE A 54 -5.19 12.32 1.00
CA PHE A 54 -6.37 11.53 0.67
C PHE A 54 -6.45 10.26 1.55
N GLU A 55 -7.66 9.71 1.70
CA GLU A 55 -7.84 8.42 2.36
C GLU A 55 -7.77 7.32 1.30
N ALA A 56 -6.86 6.36 1.49
CA ALA A 56 -6.79 5.19 0.63
C ALA A 56 -7.59 4.05 1.24
N PHE A 57 -8.58 3.57 0.50
CA PHE A 57 -9.28 2.34 0.82
C PHE A 57 -8.54 1.20 0.13
N GLY A 58 -7.60 0.59 0.84
CA GLY A 58 -6.96 -0.67 0.45
C GLY A 58 -7.85 -1.86 0.70
#